data_AF-A0A396H4L0-F1
#
_entry.id   AF-A0A396H4L0-F1
#
_cell.length_a   1.000
_cell.length_b   1.000
_cell.length_c   1.000
_cell.angle_alpha   90.00
_cell.angle_beta   90.00
_cell.angle_gamma   90.00
#
_symmetry.space_group_name_H-M   'P 1'
#
loop_
_entity.id
_entity.type
_entity.pdbx_description
1 polymer ?
#
loop_
_entity_poly.entity_id
_entity_poly.type
_entity_poly.pdbx_seq_one_letter_code
_entity_poly.pdbx_strand_id
1 'polypeptide(L)'
;MMASETIKEKFVELQKSKQIPQNSRPKIQRVLKSLRNRKNFEKHYSPKCVSIGPIHHHNTNLILAEKYKLMWAAKYIENNGYIPEDLHKKIADNIDELKGHFDDDVLTSTRWSLAGFRSLEEKLSWMLFVDGCSLLYILEKANLNEPWHMNIKVDQLVLVMMDVLLLENQLPYQVLKLLWKMKTRVA
;
A
#
# COMPACT_ATOMS: atom_id res chain seq x y z
N MET A 1 -10.98 14.43 -38.63
CA MET A 1 -12.11 13.49 -38.48
C MET A 1 -12.17 12.74 -37.13
N MET A 2 -11.16 12.86 -36.24
CA MET A 2 -11.09 12.12 -34.95
C MET A 2 -12.05 12.59 -33.83
N ALA A 3 -12.63 13.80 -33.92
CA ALA A 3 -13.46 14.37 -32.85
C ALA A 3 -14.92 13.85 -32.84
N SER A 4 -15.41 13.31 -33.97
CA SER A 4 -16.80 12.85 -34.07
C SER A 4 -17.00 11.42 -33.54
N GLU A 5 -15.96 10.59 -33.62
CA GLU A 5 -15.95 9.24 -33.05
C GLU A 5 -15.98 9.29 -31.51
N THR A 6 -15.26 10.24 -30.92
CA THR A 6 -15.19 10.44 -29.46
C THR A 6 -16.51 10.88 -28.82
N ILE A 7 -17.36 11.63 -29.53
CA ILE A 7 -18.70 12.00 -29.00
C ILE A 7 -19.66 10.82 -29.05
N LYS A 8 -19.63 10.01 -30.13
CA LYS A 8 -20.47 8.83 -30.25
C LYS A 8 -20.16 7.81 -29.16
N GLU A 9 -18.89 7.59 -28.84
CA GLU A 9 -18.45 6.73 -27.74
C GLU A 9 -18.98 7.21 -26.38
N LYS A 10 -18.95 8.53 -26.12
CA LYS A 10 -19.53 9.12 -24.89
C LYS A 10 -21.04 8.91 -24.78
N PHE A 11 -21.78 9.01 -25.89
CA PHE A 11 -23.22 8.71 -25.89
C PHE A 11 -23.50 7.22 -25.62
N VAL A 12 -22.67 6.32 -26.17
CA VAL A 12 -22.76 4.88 -25.88
C VAL A 12 -22.46 4.60 -24.40
N GLU A 13 -21.45 5.24 -23.83
CA GLU A 13 -21.14 5.15 -22.39
C GLU A 13 -22.30 5.67 -21.53
N LEU A 14 -22.87 6.83 -21.87
CA LEU A 14 -24.04 7.41 -21.20
C LEU A 14 -25.28 6.50 -21.25
N GLN A 15 -25.50 5.82 -22.38
CA GLN A 15 -26.61 4.88 -22.53
C GLN A 15 -26.40 3.59 -21.71
N LYS A 16 -25.14 3.19 -21.51
CA LYS A 16 -24.73 2.01 -20.72
C LYS A 16 -24.64 2.31 -19.23
N SER A 17 -24.48 3.56 -18.81
CA SER A 17 -24.27 3.98 -17.41
C SER A 17 -25.53 4.00 -16.54
N LYS A 18 -26.58 3.25 -16.92
CA LYS A 18 -27.82 3.13 -16.14
C LYS A 18 -27.61 2.61 -14.72
N GLN A 19 -26.49 1.91 -14.49
CA GLN A 19 -26.05 1.45 -13.17
C GLN A 19 -24.52 1.59 -13.09
N ILE A 20 -24.02 1.92 -11.90
CA ILE A 20 -22.59 1.87 -11.62
C ILE A 20 -22.19 0.39 -11.59
N PRO A 21 -21.15 -0.03 -12.35
CA PRO A 21 -20.65 -1.40 -12.26
C PRO A 21 -20.32 -1.72 -10.80
N GLN A 22 -21.06 -2.66 -10.22
CA GLN A 22 -20.69 -3.21 -8.93
C GLN A 22 -19.48 -4.10 -9.17
N ASN A 23 -18.29 -3.61 -8.82
CA ASN A 23 -17.11 -4.46 -8.73
C ASN A 23 -17.41 -5.54 -7.69
N SER A 24 -17.31 -6.81 -8.10
CA SER A 24 -17.50 -7.96 -7.21
C SER A 24 -16.44 -8.05 -6.11
N ARG A 25 -15.35 -7.29 -6.24
CA ARG A 25 -14.27 -7.18 -5.25
C ARG A 25 -14.01 -5.71 -4.90
N PRO A 26 -14.12 -5.32 -3.62
CA PRO A 26 -13.74 -3.98 -3.19
C PRO A 26 -12.24 -3.75 -3.43
N LYS A 27 -11.92 -2.58 -3.99
CA LYS A 27 -10.55 -2.12 -4.23
C LYS A 27 -10.08 -1.21 -3.09
N ILE A 28 -8.77 -1.17 -2.88
CA ILE A 28 -8.12 -0.16 -2.04
C ILE A 28 -8.23 1.18 -2.76
N GLN A 29 -8.93 2.12 -2.14
CA GLN A 29 -9.29 3.40 -2.73
C GLN A 29 -9.26 4.48 -1.66
N ARG A 30 -9.15 5.74 -2.09
CA ARG A 30 -9.29 6.88 -1.17
C ARG A 30 -10.74 7.01 -0.72
N VAL A 31 -10.94 7.47 0.51
CA VAL A 31 -12.26 7.87 0.96
C VAL A 31 -12.74 9.05 0.13
N LEU A 32 -14.02 9.03 -0.23
CA LEU A 32 -14.66 10.10 -0.99
C LEU A 32 -14.32 11.47 -0.40
N LYS A 33 -13.89 12.39 -1.27
CA LYS A 33 -13.47 13.76 -0.88
C LYS A 33 -14.53 14.47 -0.03
N SER A 34 -15.82 14.23 -0.30
CA SER A 34 -16.93 14.81 0.47
C SER A 34 -16.99 14.35 1.94
N LEU A 35 -16.53 13.12 2.22
CA LEU A 35 -16.41 12.60 3.58
C LEU A 35 -15.10 13.05 4.23
N ARG A 36 -14.01 13.06 3.46
CA ARG A 36 -12.68 13.45 3.92
C ARG A 36 -12.58 14.95 4.28
N ASN A 37 -13.20 15.81 3.48
CA ASN A 37 -13.16 17.28 3.65
C ASN A 37 -14.07 17.80 4.77
N ARG A 38 -14.77 16.92 5.49
CA ARG A 38 -15.53 17.32 6.68
C ARG A 38 -14.56 17.83 7.74
N LYS A 39 -14.95 18.92 8.42
CA LYS A 39 -14.13 19.52 9.48
C LYS A 39 -13.69 18.45 10.48
N ASN A 40 -12.39 18.33 10.71
CA ASN A 40 -11.75 17.36 11.61
C ASN A 40 -11.76 15.89 11.15
N PHE A 41 -12.18 15.54 9.93
CA PHE A 41 -12.24 14.14 9.49
C PHE A 41 -10.96 13.66 8.82
N GLU A 42 -10.23 14.55 8.12
CA GLU A 42 -9.00 14.20 7.41
C GLU A 42 -7.98 13.44 8.27
N LYS A 43 -7.82 13.85 9.53
CA LYS A 43 -6.90 13.22 10.51
C LYS A 43 -7.20 11.75 10.83
N HIS A 44 -8.38 11.25 10.45
CA HIS A 44 -8.79 9.85 10.67
C HIS A 44 -8.54 8.97 9.44
N TYR A 45 -8.11 9.56 8.33
CA TYR A 45 -7.78 8.84 7.10
C TYR A 45 -6.29 8.91 6.78
N SER A 46 -5.60 9.96 7.22
CA SER A 46 -4.16 10.12 6.99
C SER A 46 -3.32 9.47 8.11
N PRO A 47 -2.26 8.71 7.77
CA PRO A 47 -1.31 8.18 8.74
C PRO A 47 -0.53 9.31 9.42
N LYS A 48 -0.18 9.07 10.69
CA LYS A 48 0.52 10.05 11.56
C LYS A 48 2.01 9.79 11.67
N CYS A 49 2.41 8.53 11.55
CA CYS A 49 3.75 8.03 11.73
C CYS A 49 4.21 7.29 10.48
N VAL A 50 3.58 6.19 10.07
CA VAL A 50 4.06 5.35 8.95
C VAL A 50 3.03 5.21 7.84
N SER A 51 3.43 5.51 6.61
CA SER A 51 2.65 5.21 5.42
C SER A 51 2.91 3.78 4.96
N ILE A 52 1.84 3.04 4.66
CA ILE A 52 1.83 1.69 4.12
C ILE A 52 0.95 1.69 2.88
N GLY A 53 1.54 1.33 1.75
CA GLY A 53 0.91 1.35 0.44
C GLY A 53 0.95 2.72 -0.26
N PRO A 54 0.39 2.78 -1.48
CA PRO A 54 0.57 3.90 -2.42
C PRO A 54 -0.14 5.20 -2.05
N ILE A 55 -1.19 5.13 -1.22
CA ILE A 55 -2.09 6.26 -0.96
C ILE A 55 -1.37 7.43 -0.26
N HIS A 56 -0.45 7.14 0.67
CA HIS A 56 0.23 8.19 1.46
C HIS A 56 1.76 8.19 1.29
N HIS A 57 2.30 7.40 0.36
CA HIS A 57 3.73 7.16 0.20
C HIS A 57 4.58 8.43 -0.09
N HIS A 58 3.98 9.53 -0.56
CA HIS A 58 4.69 10.78 -0.85
C HIS A 58 4.44 11.88 0.19
N ASN A 59 3.89 11.53 1.35
CA ASN A 59 3.67 12.51 2.39
C ASN A 59 5.03 12.95 2.98
N THR A 60 5.46 14.16 2.64
CA THR A 60 6.74 14.74 3.07
C THR A 60 6.88 14.83 4.59
N ASN A 61 5.77 14.79 5.33
CA ASN A 61 5.77 14.75 6.79
C ASN A 61 6.28 13.42 7.37
N LEU A 62 6.46 12.38 6.54
CA LEU A 62 6.78 11.00 6.98
C LEU A 62 8.20 10.54 6.60
N ILE A 63 9.10 11.45 6.20
CA ILE A 63 10.47 11.10 5.74
C ILE A 63 11.25 10.26 6.77
N LEU A 64 11.10 10.57 8.07
CA LEU A 64 11.76 9.80 9.12
C LEU A 64 11.19 8.37 9.21
N ALA A 65 9.89 8.20 8.98
CA ALA A 65 9.24 6.90 9.04
C ALA A 65 9.60 6.02 7.86
N GLU A 66 9.91 6.57 6.69
CA GLU A 66 10.46 5.80 5.57
C GLU A 66 11.80 5.13 5.93
N LYS A 67 12.64 5.78 6.77
CA LYS A 67 13.88 5.15 7.28
C LYS A 67 13.59 3.97 8.21
N TYR A 68 12.65 4.13 9.14
CA TYR A 68 12.22 3.05 10.03
C TYR A 68 11.61 1.90 9.26
N LYS A 69 10.83 2.21 8.23
CA LYS A 69 10.22 1.23 7.35
C LYS A 69 11.27 0.36 6.67
N LEU A 70 12.26 0.96 6.02
CA LEU A 70 13.38 0.24 5.41
C LEU A 70 14.12 -0.63 6.43
N MET A 71 14.38 -0.10 7.62
CA MET A 71 15.02 -0.86 8.70
C MET A 71 14.17 -2.08 9.12
N TRP A 72 12.85 -1.93 9.28
CA TRP A 72 11.96 -3.05 9.64
C TRP A 72 11.86 -4.09 8.53
N ALA A 73 11.81 -3.67 7.26
CA ALA A 73 11.88 -4.59 6.13
C ALA A 73 13.18 -5.39 6.14
N ALA A 74 14.32 -4.73 6.32
CA ALA A 74 15.63 -5.37 6.41
C ALA A 74 15.70 -6.38 7.57
N LYS A 75 15.22 -6.00 8.76
CA LYS A 75 15.16 -6.91 9.92
C LYS A 75 14.26 -8.12 9.68
N TYR A 76 13.11 -7.95 9.02
CA TYR A 76 12.23 -9.08 8.68
C TYR A 76 12.93 -10.07 7.73
N ILE A 77 13.61 -9.56 6.71
CA ILE A 77 14.35 -10.35 5.73
C ILE A 77 15.47 -11.12 6.42
N GLU A 78 16.28 -10.43 7.23
CA GLU A 78 17.40 -11.01 7.98
C GLU A 78 16.93 -12.10 8.96
N ASN A 79 15.94 -11.80 9.80
CA ASN A 79 15.43 -12.72 10.81
C ASN A 79 14.87 -14.03 10.23
N ASN A 80 14.40 -13.99 8.98
CA ASN A 80 13.83 -15.14 8.30
C ASN A 80 14.81 -15.81 7.32
N GLY A 81 16.02 -15.28 7.14
CA GLY A 81 17.01 -15.79 6.20
C GLY A 81 16.54 -15.71 4.74
N TYR A 82 15.80 -14.67 4.38
CA TYR A 82 15.34 -14.46 3.01
C TYR A 82 16.39 -13.73 2.17
N ILE A 83 16.36 -13.98 0.86
CA ILE A 83 17.09 -13.20 -0.13
C ILE A 83 16.18 -12.03 -0.56
N PRO A 84 16.58 -10.76 -0.38
CA PRO A 84 15.77 -9.59 -0.75
C PRO A 84 15.27 -9.65 -2.20
N GLU A 85 16.15 -9.99 -3.13
CA GLU A 85 15.88 -10.05 -4.57
C GLU A 85 14.81 -11.09 -4.89
N ASP A 86 14.80 -12.24 -4.22
CA ASP A 86 13.79 -13.28 -4.43
C ASP A 86 12.40 -12.83 -3.95
N LEU A 87 12.34 -12.12 -2.83
CA LEU A 87 11.08 -11.58 -2.32
C LEU A 87 10.53 -10.46 -3.20
N HIS A 88 11.41 -9.54 -3.62
CA HIS A 88 11.02 -8.48 -4.56
C HIS A 88 10.55 -9.08 -5.88
N LYS A 89 11.26 -10.08 -6.41
CA LYS A 89 10.87 -10.79 -7.63
C LYS A 89 9.49 -11.44 -7.50
N LYS A 90 9.16 -12.08 -6.38
CA LYS A 90 7.80 -12.63 -6.16
C LYS A 90 6.72 -11.58 -6.28
N ILE A 91 6.95 -10.38 -5.76
CA ILE A 91 6.00 -9.27 -5.89
C ILE A 91 5.94 -8.77 -7.33
N ALA A 92 7.09 -8.60 -7.98
CA ALA A 92 7.18 -8.17 -9.37
C ALA A 92 6.48 -9.14 -10.33
N ASP A 93 6.67 -10.45 -10.17
CA ASP A 93 6.06 -11.50 -10.98
C ASP A 93 4.51 -11.52 -10.84
N ASN A 94 3.97 -11.01 -9.73
CA ASN A 94 2.53 -10.94 -9.45
C ASN A 94 1.96 -9.52 -9.58
N ILE A 95 2.73 -8.55 -10.08
CA ILE A 95 2.37 -7.13 -10.03
C ILE A 95 1.09 -6.81 -10.80
N ASP A 96 0.82 -7.54 -11.89
CA ASP A 96 -0.37 -7.34 -12.72
C ASP A 96 -1.66 -7.73 -12.00
N GLU A 97 -1.62 -8.76 -11.14
CA GLU A 97 -2.74 -9.09 -10.25
C GLU A 97 -2.83 -8.08 -9.11
N LEU A 98 -1.69 -7.81 -8.46
CA LEU A 98 -1.63 -6.93 -7.28
C LEU A 98 -2.11 -5.51 -7.59
N LYS A 99 -1.77 -4.96 -8.76
CA LYS A 99 -2.24 -3.63 -9.19
C LYS A 99 -3.76 -3.58 -9.38
N GLY A 100 -4.39 -4.71 -9.73
CA GLY A 100 -5.84 -4.84 -9.86
C GLY A 100 -6.62 -4.65 -8.57
N HIS A 101 -5.95 -4.71 -7.41
CA HIS A 101 -6.55 -4.44 -6.10
C HIS A 101 -6.64 -2.96 -5.74
N PHE A 102 -6.03 -2.07 -6.52
CA PHE A 102 -6.10 -0.63 -6.31
C PHE A 102 -7.09 0.02 -7.27
N ASP A 103 -7.74 1.09 -6.80
CA ASP A 103 -8.56 1.93 -7.65
C ASP A 103 -7.70 2.76 -8.61
N ASP A 104 -8.31 3.16 -9.74
CA ASP A 104 -7.61 3.85 -10.81
C ASP A 104 -7.09 5.21 -10.34
N ASP A 105 -7.75 5.85 -9.36
CA ASP A 105 -7.27 7.10 -8.76
C ASP A 105 -5.95 6.92 -8.00
N VAL A 106 -5.82 5.82 -7.25
CA VAL A 106 -4.59 5.45 -6.53
C VAL A 106 -3.46 5.18 -7.50
N LEU A 107 -3.70 4.39 -8.55
CA LEU A 107 -2.71 4.07 -9.58
C LEU A 107 -2.26 5.32 -10.34
N THR A 108 -3.21 6.20 -10.71
CA THR A 108 -2.93 7.47 -11.39
C THR A 108 -2.06 8.38 -10.52
N SER A 109 -2.41 8.52 -9.24
CA SER A 109 -1.63 9.34 -8.30
C SER A 109 -0.20 8.80 -8.09
N THR A 110 -0.04 7.47 -8.10
CA THR A 110 1.27 6.82 -7.98
C THR A 110 2.13 7.04 -9.22
N ARG A 111 1.51 7.05 -10.41
CA ARG A 111 2.16 7.27 -11.71
C ARG A 111 2.64 8.70 -11.90
N TRP A 112 1.99 9.68 -11.28
CA TRP A 112 2.32 11.11 -11.45
C TRP A 112 3.76 11.47 -11.02
N SER A 113 4.36 10.67 -10.13
CA SER A 113 5.77 10.83 -9.76
C SER A 113 6.44 9.46 -9.76
N LEU A 114 7.26 9.12 -10.75
CA LEU A 114 7.98 7.84 -10.74
C LEU A 114 9.30 7.89 -9.96
N ALA A 115 9.77 9.05 -9.50
CA ALA A 115 10.88 9.22 -8.56
C ALA A 115 12.05 8.21 -8.71
N GLY A 116 12.60 8.03 -9.92
CA GLY A 116 13.73 7.13 -10.19
C GLY A 116 13.36 5.72 -10.67
N PHE A 117 12.08 5.39 -10.77
CA PHE A 117 11.58 4.16 -11.39
C PHE A 117 11.24 4.37 -12.87
N ARG A 118 11.39 3.31 -13.68
CA ARG A 118 11.13 3.31 -15.13
C ARG A 118 9.65 3.13 -15.46
N SER A 119 8.90 2.47 -14.58
CA SER A 119 7.48 2.19 -14.78
C SER A 119 6.68 2.25 -13.47
N LEU A 120 5.35 2.29 -13.61
CA LEU A 120 4.43 2.19 -12.47
C LEU A 120 4.56 0.83 -11.78
N GLU A 121 4.67 -0.25 -12.56
CA GLU A 121 4.83 -1.61 -12.09
C GLU A 121 6.12 -1.77 -11.28
N GLU A 122 7.24 -1.23 -11.76
CA GLU A 122 8.52 -1.28 -11.05
C GLU A 122 8.38 -0.57 -9.69
N LYS A 123 7.84 0.65 -9.69
CA LYS A 123 7.60 1.42 -8.47
C LYS A 123 6.66 0.73 -7.49
N LEU A 124 5.52 0.23 -7.98
CA LEU A 124 4.56 -0.48 -7.13
C LEU A 124 5.17 -1.77 -6.58
N SER A 125 5.91 -2.53 -7.39
CA SER A 125 6.55 -3.76 -6.93
C SER A 125 7.53 -3.49 -5.78
N TRP A 126 8.34 -2.43 -5.90
CA TRP A 126 9.27 -2.02 -4.85
C TRP A 126 8.54 -1.58 -3.58
N MET A 127 7.51 -0.75 -3.75
CA MET A 127 6.71 -0.24 -2.64
C MET A 127 6.01 -1.37 -1.88
N LEU A 128 5.31 -2.26 -2.59
CA LEU A 128 4.60 -3.38 -1.96
C LEU A 128 5.57 -4.38 -1.30
N PHE A 129 6.75 -4.58 -1.88
CA PHE A 129 7.80 -5.41 -1.29
C PHE A 129 8.30 -4.84 0.05
N VAL A 130 8.74 -3.57 0.05
CA VAL A 130 9.25 -2.91 1.26
C VAL A 130 8.15 -2.79 2.31
N ASP A 131 7.02 -2.19 1.95
CA ASP A 131 5.90 -1.97 2.87
C ASP A 131 5.35 -3.29 3.41
N GLY A 132 5.29 -4.34 2.59
CA GLY A 132 4.85 -5.67 2.99
C GLY A 132 5.79 -6.33 3.99
N CYS A 133 7.11 -6.27 3.76
CA CYS A 133 8.10 -6.80 4.71
C CYS A 133 8.07 -6.03 6.04
N SER A 134 7.96 -4.70 5.98
CA SER A 134 7.85 -3.87 7.17
C SER A 134 6.56 -4.16 7.95
N LEU A 135 5.43 -4.32 7.26
CA LEU A 135 4.16 -4.67 7.90
C LEU A 135 4.25 -6.03 8.59
N LEU A 136 4.85 -7.04 7.96
CA LEU A 136 5.06 -8.34 8.60
C LEU A 136 5.97 -8.23 9.83
N TYR A 137 7.02 -7.42 9.78
CA TYR A 137 7.85 -7.14 10.96
C TYR A 137 7.05 -6.49 12.09
N ILE A 138 6.23 -5.49 11.77
CA ILE A 138 5.37 -4.79 12.75
C ILE A 138 4.41 -5.80 13.38
N LEU A 139 3.76 -6.64 12.58
CA LEU A 139 2.84 -7.67 13.08
C LEU A 139 3.54 -8.70 13.98
N GLU A 140 4.81 -9.02 13.73
CA GLU A 140 5.59 -9.96 14.55
C GLU A 140 6.11 -9.34 15.85
N LYS A 141 6.53 -8.06 15.82
CA LYS A 141 7.30 -7.44 16.91
C LYS A 141 6.58 -6.33 17.67
N ALA A 142 5.41 -5.87 17.23
CA ALA A 142 4.66 -4.82 17.91
C ALA A 142 4.18 -5.31 19.28
N ASN A 143 4.91 -4.93 20.33
CA ASN A 143 4.59 -5.24 21.71
C ASN A 143 4.78 -3.99 22.57
N LEU A 144 3.71 -3.49 23.19
CA LEU A 144 3.74 -2.27 24.03
C LEU A 144 4.66 -2.42 25.25
N ASN A 145 4.90 -3.65 25.71
CA ASN A 145 5.81 -3.93 26.82
C ASN A 145 7.28 -3.92 26.38
N GLU A 146 7.56 -4.10 25.07
CA GLU A 146 8.91 -4.27 24.53
C GLU A 146 9.13 -3.46 23.23
N PRO A 147 8.87 -2.14 23.22
CA PRO A 147 8.93 -1.31 22.03
C PRO A 147 10.34 -1.23 21.41
N TRP A 148 11.38 -1.48 22.20
CA TRP A 148 12.79 -1.43 21.77
C TRP A 148 13.12 -2.48 20.70
N HIS A 149 12.37 -3.59 20.59
CA HIS A 149 12.54 -4.55 19.49
C HIS A 149 12.35 -3.91 18.10
N MET A 150 11.58 -2.84 18.04
CA MET A 150 11.34 -2.06 16.84
C MET A 150 12.21 -0.79 16.75
N ASN A 151 13.14 -0.56 17.69
CA ASN A 151 13.96 0.65 17.82
C ASN A 151 13.15 1.96 17.90
N ILE A 152 11.96 1.90 18.50
CA ILE A 152 11.07 3.06 18.68
C ILE A 152 10.62 3.16 20.14
N LYS A 153 10.07 4.31 20.51
CA LYS A 153 9.45 4.55 21.82
C LYS A 153 8.00 4.06 21.86
N VAL A 154 7.43 3.91 23.07
CA VAL A 154 6.05 3.44 23.27
C VAL A 154 5.03 4.34 22.56
N ASP A 155 5.17 5.66 22.68
CA ASP A 155 4.31 6.66 22.04
C ASP A 155 4.33 6.53 20.51
N GLN A 156 5.51 6.30 19.92
CA GLN A 156 5.67 6.03 18.50
C GLN A 156 5.03 4.70 18.09
N LEU A 157 5.21 3.65 18.90
CA LEU A 157 4.63 2.33 18.63
C LEU A 157 3.09 2.38 18.59
N VAL A 158 2.46 3.12 19.51
CA VAL A 158 1.00 3.33 19.48
C VAL A 158 0.58 3.97 18.15
N LEU A 159 1.30 4.99 17.67
CA LEU A 159 1.00 5.62 16.39
C LEU A 159 1.17 4.66 15.20
N VAL A 160 2.24 3.85 15.20
CA VAL A 160 2.46 2.83 14.17
C VAL A 160 1.32 1.82 14.14
N MET A 161 0.91 1.31 15.31
CA MET A 161 -0.22 0.36 15.41
C MET A 161 -1.53 0.99 14.93
N MET A 162 -1.79 2.26 15.25
CA MET A 162 -2.96 2.97 14.74
C MET A 162 -2.92 3.13 13.22
N ASP A 163 -1.77 3.51 12.66
CA ASP A 163 -1.62 3.74 11.23
C ASP A 163 -1.78 2.46 10.41
N VAL A 164 -1.28 1.32 10.91
CA VAL A 164 -1.44 0.02 10.24
C VAL A 164 -2.91 -0.40 10.14
N LEU A 165 -3.79 0.11 11.00
CA LEU A 165 -5.23 -0.16 10.98
C LEU A 165 -6.03 0.84 10.13
N LEU A 166 -5.41 1.89 9.59
CA LEU A 166 -6.10 2.91 8.79
C LEU A 166 -6.48 2.38 7.41
N LEU A 167 -7.73 2.58 6.99
CA LEU A 167 -8.26 2.10 5.71
C LEU A 167 -7.50 2.65 4.49
N GLU A 168 -7.08 3.91 4.54
CA GLU A 168 -6.29 4.56 3.48
C GLU A 168 -4.79 4.20 3.55
N ASN A 169 -4.39 3.27 4.43
CA ASN A 169 -3.00 2.90 4.69
C ASN A 169 -2.79 1.37 4.59
N GLN A 170 -3.41 0.75 3.59
CA GLN A 170 -3.49 -0.71 3.46
C GLN A 170 -2.73 -1.28 2.26
N LEU A 171 -2.37 -2.56 2.37
CA LEU A 171 -1.85 -3.38 1.28
C LEU A 171 -2.85 -4.50 0.93
N PRO A 172 -2.86 -4.98 -0.32
CA PRO A 172 -3.57 -6.21 -0.66
C PRO A 172 -3.04 -7.37 0.19
N TYR A 173 -3.94 -8.15 0.79
CA TYR A 173 -3.55 -9.29 1.63
C TYR A 173 -2.66 -10.32 0.90
N GLN A 174 -2.83 -10.42 -0.42
CA GLN A 174 -2.00 -11.22 -1.32
C GLN A 174 -0.50 -10.88 -1.19
N VAL A 175 -0.15 -9.60 -0.97
CA VAL A 175 1.25 -9.18 -0.72
C VAL A 175 1.81 -9.91 0.49
N LEU A 176 1.05 -9.94 1.59
CA LEU A 176 1.49 -10.62 2.81
C LEU A 176 1.62 -12.12 2.59
N LYS A 177 0.72 -12.74 1.82
CA LYS A 177 0.84 -14.18 1.48
C LYS A 177 2.09 -14.50 0.66
N LEU A 178 2.46 -13.64 -0.30
CA LEU A 178 3.65 -13.85 -1.13
C LEU A 178 4.95 -13.72 -0.34
N LEU A 179 4.97 -12.79 0.63
CA LEU A 179 6.14 -12.50 1.47
C LEU A 179 6.23 -13.39 2.72
N TRP A 180 5.11 -13.97 3.15
CA TRP A 180 5.05 -14.90 4.27
C TRP A 180 5.23 -16.33 3.77
N LYS A 181 6.33 -16.99 4.16
CA LYS A 181 6.48 -18.42 3.94
C LYS A 181 5.64 -19.17 4.99
N MET A 182 4.66 -19.97 4.56
CA MET A 182 4.23 -21.08 5.41
C MET A 182 5.43 -22.02 5.51
N LYS A 183 6.15 -22.01 6.64
CA LYS A 183 7.02 -23.13 6.99
C LYS A 183 6.10 -24.34 7.06
N THR A 184 6.15 -25.20 6.04
CA THR A 184 5.72 -26.59 6.21
C THR A 184 6.57 -27.11 7.35
N ARG A 185 5.97 -27.23 8.55
CA ARG A 185 6.57 -28.01 9.62
C ARG A 185 6.62 -29.43 9.07
N VAL A 186 7.79 -29.84 8.62
CA VAL A 186 8.08 -31.27 8.50
C VAL A 186 8.05 -31.76 9.94
N ALA A 187 6.97 -32.49 10.25
CA ALA A 187 6.82 -33.23 11.50
C ALA A 187 7.85 -34.37 11.55
#